data_AF-A0A7C1K8F1-F1
#
_entry.id   AF-A0A7C1K8F1-F1
#
_cell.length_a   1.000
_cell.length_b   1.000
_cell.length_c   1.000
_cell.angle_alpha   90.00
_cell.angle_beta   90.00
_cell.angle_gamma   90.00
#
_symmetry.space_group_name_H-M   'P 1'
#
loop_
_entity.id
_entity.type
_entity.pdbx_description
1 polymer ?
#
loop_
_entity_poly.entity_id
_entity_poly.type
_entity_poly.pdbx_seq_one_letter_code
_entity_poly.pdbx_strand_id
1 'polypeptide(L)'
;AAAREEIRALTREQGLFYCVGHNVVTYTLDGLPVANLLGHKGDIIGVEIIATFLPASVVDSLLSVLRRAGLEPLNLTLEPIAAIDVAIPEGMRLLNLALVDIGAGTSDIAVTREGAVVAYGMVPVAGDELTEAIAEACLVDFAGAEAIKRQLGTSEEIAYTDVLGNPGTVRRDELLAAIEPALNRLAEEVAGAIKTLNGGPPRSVLCVGGGCQVPSLTARIAEKLGLPPRLVGIKDRRMIKDLVPPANDAAAGPEGVTVVGIATVAFKKRGYTFVNVTVNGTPYRLFNSGQLTVADCLSFADFSPRLLLPRNGRDLRFSLNGQTEVRRGELGRAAAITVNGQPAHLRTPVADGDTILVEPAQNGRDARAFVRDYLPPGGGIKIFLDDRLLVLEPVCTLNDAPAAPDAEIHADDHLWIDTRWTVEKLARREGIDLARWQVLANGTPVPPDHHLADGDKLTLVATETKHPARQRGDGITVMVNGTPVVLEGFREPILLDIFNFIDCELFQRQGSPKIRLNGQNAAYTDPLKDGDVIELTWEEPGVEGLA
;
A
#
# COMPACT_ATOMS: atom_id res chain seq x y z
N ALA A 1 -7.30 0.76 11.74
CA ALA A 1 -7.22 1.45 10.44
C ALA A 1 -8.01 2.75 10.47
N ALA A 2 -9.32 2.72 10.80
CA ALA A 2 -10.18 3.91 10.90
C ALA A 2 -9.64 5.02 11.83
N ALA A 3 -9.30 4.68 13.09
CA ALA A 3 -8.73 5.67 14.03
C ALA A 3 -7.44 6.32 13.50
N ARG A 4 -6.62 5.59 12.74
CA ARG A 4 -5.38 6.13 12.15
C ARG A 4 -5.67 7.09 11.00
N GLU A 5 -6.76 6.89 10.26
CA GLU A 5 -7.18 7.74 9.16
C GLU A 5 -7.77 9.06 9.69
N GLU A 6 -8.58 8.98 10.74
CA GLU A 6 -9.13 10.14 11.45
C GLU A 6 -8.04 10.96 12.14
N ILE A 7 -7.08 10.31 12.82
CA ILE A 7 -5.91 10.98 13.40
C ILE A 7 -5.04 11.61 12.32
N ARG A 8 -4.87 10.96 11.15
CA ARG A 8 -4.12 11.55 10.03
C ARG A 8 -4.79 12.81 9.49
N ALA A 9 -6.12 12.85 9.44
CA ALA A 9 -6.86 14.05 9.08
C ALA A 9 -6.61 15.16 10.11
N LEU A 10 -6.78 14.87 11.40
CA LEU A 10 -6.50 15.80 12.50
C LEU A 10 -5.03 16.25 12.54
N THR A 11 -4.09 15.36 12.22
CA THR A 11 -2.65 15.67 12.23
C THR A 11 -2.28 16.70 11.16
N ARG A 12 -2.97 16.68 10.01
CA ARG A 12 -2.77 17.66 8.94
C ARG A 12 -3.26 19.06 9.33
N GLU A 13 -4.26 19.15 10.21
CA GLU A 13 -4.89 20.42 10.61
C GLU A 13 -4.35 20.97 11.93
N GLN A 14 -4.02 20.12 12.89
CA GLN A 14 -3.76 20.49 14.29
C GLN A 14 -2.40 20.00 14.83
N GLY A 15 -1.57 19.36 13.99
CA GLY A 15 -0.24 18.87 14.37
C GLY A 15 -0.24 17.46 14.99
N LEU A 16 0.90 17.01 15.50
CA LEU A 16 1.08 15.63 15.98
C LEU A 16 0.21 15.34 17.23
N PHE A 17 -0.35 14.13 17.32
CA PHE A 17 -1.06 13.63 18.50
C PHE A 17 -0.35 12.39 19.08
N TYR A 18 -0.35 12.27 20.41
CA TYR A 18 0.08 11.06 21.12
C TYR A 18 -1.12 10.30 21.66
N CYS A 19 -1.14 8.97 21.46
CA CYS A 19 -2.02 8.09 22.22
C CYS A 19 -1.53 8.03 23.65
N VAL A 20 -2.26 8.63 24.60
CA VAL A 20 -1.84 8.69 26.01
C VAL A 20 -2.50 7.62 26.88
N GLY A 21 -3.50 6.93 26.32
CA GLY A 21 -4.32 6.00 27.08
C GLY A 21 -5.22 5.20 26.17
N HIS A 22 -5.44 3.95 26.54
CA HIS A 22 -6.47 3.11 25.94
C HIS A 22 -7.05 2.17 26.99
N ASN A 23 -8.28 1.73 26.75
CA ASN A 23 -8.94 0.68 27.49
C ASN A 23 -9.61 -0.31 26.51
N VAL A 24 -9.59 -1.58 26.86
CA VAL A 24 -10.31 -2.61 26.10
C VAL A 24 -11.73 -2.67 26.65
N VAL A 25 -12.71 -2.51 25.75
CA VAL A 25 -14.13 -2.62 26.08
C VAL A 25 -14.54 -4.09 26.06
N THR A 26 -14.26 -4.77 24.94
CA THR A 26 -14.69 -6.16 24.72
C THR A 26 -13.68 -6.90 23.86
N TYR A 27 -13.42 -8.18 24.16
CA TYR A 27 -12.79 -9.09 23.22
C TYR A 27 -13.85 -9.95 22.55
N THR A 28 -13.62 -10.32 21.29
CA THR A 28 -14.43 -11.32 20.60
C THR A 28 -13.57 -12.46 20.06
N LEU A 29 -14.10 -13.67 20.13
CA LEU A 29 -13.54 -14.88 19.52
C LEU A 29 -14.60 -15.47 18.61
N ASP A 30 -14.30 -15.58 17.33
CA ASP A 30 -15.24 -16.04 16.28
C ASP A 30 -16.56 -15.25 16.28
N GLY A 31 -16.46 -13.95 16.58
CA GLY A 31 -17.61 -13.03 16.67
C GLY A 31 -18.37 -13.06 18.00
N LEU A 32 -18.00 -13.93 18.94
CA LEU A 32 -18.65 -14.04 20.25
C LEU A 32 -17.87 -13.28 21.33
N PRO A 33 -18.53 -12.47 22.18
CA PRO A 33 -17.85 -11.78 23.28
C PRO A 33 -17.20 -12.74 24.28
N VAL A 34 -15.96 -12.45 24.65
CA VAL A 34 -15.20 -13.19 25.68
C VAL A 34 -14.49 -12.22 26.62
N ALA A 35 -14.37 -12.58 27.90
CA ALA A 35 -13.72 -11.73 28.90
C ALA A 35 -12.19 -11.70 28.74
N ASN A 36 -11.60 -12.80 28.27
CA ASN A 36 -10.16 -12.94 28.06
C ASN A 36 -9.91 -13.90 26.89
N LEU A 37 -8.88 -13.61 26.09
CA LEU A 37 -8.48 -14.45 24.96
C LEU A 37 -7.46 -15.53 25.35
N LEU A 38 -6.74 -15.36 26.47
CA LEU A 38 -5.66 -16.27 26.87
C LEU A 38 -6.18 -17.69 27.10
N GLY A 39 -5.59 -18.66 26.41
CA GLY A 39 -5.92 -20.08 26.51
C GLY A 39 -7.06 -20.56 25.61
N HIS A 40 -7.75 -19.65 24.91
CA HIS A 40 -8.79 -20.01 23.96
C HIS A 40 -8.22 -20.31 22.56
N LYS A 41 -8.95 -21.13 21.79
CA LYS A 41 -8.68 -21.41 20.37
C LYS A 41 -9.87 -20.96 19.53
N GLY A 42 -9.61 -20.29 18.42
CA GLY A 42 -10.61 -19.85 17.45
C GLY A 42 -9.93 -19.38 16.16
N ASP A 43 -10.74 -19.04 15.17
CA ASP A 43 -10.29 -18.65 13.83
C ASP A 43 -10.10 -17.12 13.72
N ILE A 44 -10.94 -16.34 14.40
CA ILE A 44 -10.96 -14.87 14.35
C ILE A 44 -10.95 -14.29 15.75
N ILE A 45 -10.01 -13.38 16.03
CA ILE A 45 -10.05 -12.53 17.23
C ILE A 45 -10.47 -11.12 16.85
N GLY A 46 -11.28 -10.50 17.71
CA GLY A 46 -11.62 -9.09 17.64
C GLY A 46 -11.39 -8.41 18.98
N VAL A 47 -11.17 -7.10 18.93
CA VAL A 47 -11.06 -6.27 20.11
C VAL A 47 -11.73 -4.94 19.84
N GLU A 48 -12.57 -4.51 20.78
CA GLU A 48 -13.13 -3.17 20.83
C GLU A 48 -12.35 -2.37 21.85
N ILE A 49 -11.81 -1.21 21.44
CA ILE A 49 -10.97 -0.36 22.28
C ILE A 49 -11.48 1.07 22.28
N ILE A 50 -11.37 1.72 23.44
CA ILE A 50 -11.42 3.18 23.54
C ILE A 50 -9.99 3.66 23.67
N ALA A 51 -9.58 4.58 22.79
CA ALA A 51 -8.25 5.17 22.80
C ALA A 51 -8.36 6.69 22.85
N THR A 52 -7.48 7.32 23.60
CA THR A 52 -7.47 8.77 23.80
C THR A 52 -6.16 9.36 23.31
N PHE A 53 -6.29 10.46 22.57
CA PHE A 53 -5.18 11.14 21.92
C PHE A 53 -5.11 12.57 22.41
N LEU A 54 -3.91 13.04 22.77
CA LEU A 54 -3.67 14.45 23.10
C LEU A 54 -2.71 15.08 22.10
N PRO A 55 -2.85 16.40 21.82
CA PRO A 55 -1.88 17.13 21.03
C PRO A 55 -0.48 17.03 21.64
N ALA A 56 0.53 16.85 20.79
CA ALA A 56 1.92 16.71 21.20
C ALA A 56 2.40 17.91 22.02
N SER A 57 1.97 19.12 21.67
CA SER A 57 2.30 20.35 22.40
C SER A 57 1.86 20.34 23.87
N VAL A 58 0.70 19.74 24.18
CA VAL A 58 0.18 19.63 25.54
C VAL A 58 1.05 18.66 26.35
N VAL A 59 1.34 17.49 25.77
CA VAL A 59 2.20 16.48 26.38
C VAL A 59 3.61 17.05 26.61
N ASP A 60 4.21 17.67 25.59
CA ASP A 60 5.55 18.25 25.67
C ASP A 60 5.64 19.38 26.72
N SER A 61 4.57 20.16 26.89
CA SER A 61 4.48 21.21 27.92
C SER A 61 4.52 20.61 29.33
N LEU A 62 3.71 19.58 29.61
CA LEU A 62 3.72 18.88 30.91
C LEU A 62 5.11 18.29 31.20
N LEU A 63 5.72 17.67 30.19
CA LEU A 63 7.06 17.07 30.31
C LEU A 63 8.16 18.13 30.51
N SER A 64 8.01 19.31 29.92
CA SER A 64 8.92 20.43 30.13
C SER A 64 8.91 20.90 31.58
N VAL A 65 7.73 20.97 32.21
CA VAL A 65 7.59 21.33 33.63
C VAL A 65 8.30 20.31 34.53
N LEU A 66 8.13 19.01 34.28
CA LEU A 66 8.81 17.95 35.04
C LEU A 66 10.34 18.07 34.91
N ARG A 67 10.86 18.26 33.69
CA ARG A 67 12.29 18.44 33.46
C ARG A 67 12.86 19.66 34.18
N ARG A 68 12.14 20.78 34.19
CA ARG A 68 12.53 21.99 34.94
C ARG A 68 12.57 21.77 36.45
N ALA A 69 11.76 20.84 36.95
CA ALA A 69 11.77 20.41 38.35
C ALA A 69 12.83 19.33 38.64
N GLY A 70 13.62 18.89 37.64
CA GLY A 70 14.58 17.81 37.80
C GLY A 70 13.94 16.43 37.95
N LEU A 71 12.71 16.25 37.44
CA LEU A 71 11.93 15.02 37.54
C LEU A 71 11.77 14.35 36.18
N GLU A 72 11.77 13.02 36.18
CA GLU A 72 11.49 12.20 35.00
C GLU A 72 10.15 11.48 35.14
N PRO A 73 9.28 11.50 34.11
CA PRO A 73 7.98 10.83 34.16
C PRO A 73 8.14 9.30 34.12
N LEU A 74 7.64 8.60 35.15
CA LEU A 74 7.60 7.14 35.14
C LEU A 74 6.45 6.57 34.30
N ASN A 75 5.31 7.25 34.26
CA ASN A 75 4.13 6.84 33.50
C ASN A 75 3.25 8.07 33.22
N LEU A 76 2.47 8.02 32.14
CA LEU A 76 1.42 8.99 31.84
C LEU A 76 0.10 8.23 31.71
N THR A 77 -0.94 8.75 32.34
CA THR A 77 -2.29 8.18 32.25
C THR A 77 -3.34 9.28 32.33
N LEU A 78 -4.58 8.92 32.03
CA LEU A 78 -5.72 9.82 32.19
C LEU A 78 -6.30 9.67 33.58
N GLU A 79 -6.68 10.79 34.19
CA GLU A 79 -7.35 10.84 35.49
C GLU A 79 -8.57 9.90 35.58
N PRO A 80 -9.52 9.87 34.62
CA PRO A 80 -10.66 8.95 34.73
C PRO A 80 -10.26 7.47 34.60
N ILE A 81 -9.15 7.13 33.93
CA ILE A 81 -8.62 5.75 33.88
C ILE A 81 -7.99 5.38 35.23
N ALA A 82 -7.25 6.32 35.83
CA ALA A 82 -6.60 6.14 37.11
C ALA A 82 -7.61 6.01 38.26
N ALA A 83 -8.54 6.95 38.36
CA ALA A 83 -9.52 7.02 39.43
C ALA A 83 -10.45 5.79 39.41
N ILE A 84 -10.89 5.36 38.23
CA ILE A 84 -11.80 4.20 38.13
C ILE A 84 -11.14 2.87 38.51
N ASP A 85 -9.83 2.72 38.28
CA ASP A 85 -9.12 1.48 38.60
C ASP A 85 -9.14 1.16 40.11
N VAL A 86 -9.16 2.20 40.94
CA VAL A 86 -9.20 2.09 42.40
C VAL A 86 -10.59 2.31 42.99
N ALA A 87 -11.41 3.16 42.38
CA ALA A 87 -12.76 3.49 42.87
C ALA A 87 -13.79 2.41 42.50
N ILE A 88 -13.68 1.82 41.30
CA ILE A 88 -14.57 0.77 40.77
C ILE A 88 -13.71 -0.42 40.28
N PRO A 89 -13.30 -1.32 41.20
CA PRO A 89 -12.53 -2.52 40.85
C PRO A 89 -13.28 -3.41 39.85
N GLU A 90 -12.55 -4.24 39.11
CA GLU A 90 -13.09 -5.11 38.04
C GLU A 90 -14.33 -5.91 38.45
N GLY A 91 -14.34 -6.48 39.66
CA GLY A 91 -15.49 -7.23 40.17
C GLY A 91 -16.80 -6.43 40.31
N MET A 92 -16.73 -5.09 40.31
CA MET A 92 -17.91 -4.22 40.32
C MET A 92 -18.33 -3.73 38.93
N ARG A 93 -17.47 -3.87 37.91
CA ARG A 93 -17.72 -3.33 36.55
C ARG A 93 -18.83 -4.05 35.78
N LEU A 94 -19.32 -5.19 36.29
CA LEU A 94 -20.55 -5.83 35.80
C LEU A 94 -21.79 -4.96 36.02
N LEU A 95 -21.78 -4.10 37.04
CA LEU A 95 -22.86 -3.19 37.35
C LEU A 95 -22.79 -1.95 36.45
N ASN A 96 -23.96 -1.38 36.11
CA ASN A 96 -24.03 -0.09 35.43
C ASN A 96 -23.73 1.04 36.42
N LEU A 97 -22.47 1.45 36.54
CA LEU A 97 -22.00 2.49 37.47
C LEU A 97 -21.33 3.63 36.70
N ALA A 98 -21.47 4.86 37.18
CA ALA A 98 -20.68 5.99 36.74
C ALA A 98 -19.72 6.46 37.85
N LEU A 99 -18.49 6.74 37.48
CA LEU A 99 -17.54 7.51 38.29
C LEU A 99 -17.53 8.95 37.77
N VAL A 100 -17.56 9.93 38.67
CA VAL A 100 -17.34 11.34 38.34
C VAL A 100 -16.22 11.89 39.24
N ASP A 101 -15.11 12.30 38.66
CA ASP A 101 -14.04 13.03 39.34
C ASP A 101 -14.27 14.53 39.17
N ILE A 102 -14.76 15.20 40.21
CA ILE A 102 -15.05 16.63 40.20
C ILE A 102 -13.83 17.37 40.74
N GLY A 103 -13.00 17.84 39.82
CA GLY A 103 -11.78 18.59 40.11
C GLY A 103 -12.02 20.09 40.35
N ALA A 104 -11.00 20.89 40.06
CA ALA A 104 -11.07 22.35 40.12
C ALA A 104 -11.80 22.91 38.88
N GLY A 105 -11.23 22.75 37.68
CA GLY A 105 -11.82 23.26 36.43
C GLY A 105 -12.56 22.24 35.57
N THR A 106 -12.39 20.93 35.81
CA THR A 106 -12.99 19.87 35.00
C THR A 106 -13.63 18.78 35.85
N SER A 107 -14.70 18.19 35.30
CA SER A 107 -15.35 17.01 35.85
C SER A 107 -15.18 15.83 34.88
N ASP A 108 -14.37 14.85 35.24
CA ASP A 108 -14.07 13.68 34.40
C ASP A 108 -15.01 12.51 34.73
N ILE A 109 -15.51 11.84 33.69
CA ILE A 109 -16.57 10.83 33.81
C ILE A 109 -16.11 9.52 33.18
N ALA A 110 -16.37 8.42 33.88
CA ALA A 110 -16.18 7.08 33.35
C ALA A 110 -17.39 6.20 33.67
N VAL A 111 -17.85 5.42 32.69
CA VAL A 111 -19.05 4.57 32.81
C VAL A 111 -18.67 3.11 32.67
N THR A 112 -19.19 2.26 33.55
CA THR A 112 -19.00 0.81 33.52
C THR A 112 -20.32 0.10 33.29
N ARG A 113 -20.30 -1.00 32.54
CA ARG A 113 -21.29 -2.08 32.56
C ARG A 113 -20.67 -3.31 31.90
N GLU A 114 -21.30 -4.47 32.09
CA GLU A 114 -20.94 -5.70 31.37
C GLU A 114 -19.48 -6.14 31.59
N GLY A 115 -18.86 -5.71 32.69
CA GLY A 115 -17.52 -6.11 33.09
C GLY A 115 -16.41 -5.17 32.62
N ALA A 116 -16.74 -4.12 31.85
CA ALA A 116 -15.77 -3.20 31.28
C ALA A 116 -16.13 -1.73 31.53
N VAL A 117 -15.18 -0.84 31.22
CA VAL A 117 -15.45 0.59 31.10
C VAL A 117 -15.89 0.85 29.66
N VAL A 118 -17.13 1.29 29.48
CA VAL A 118 -17.78 1.41 28.16
C VAL A 118 -17.74 2.82 27.60
N ALA A 119 -17.47 3.83 28.43
CA ALA A 119 -17.38 5.21 27.98
C ALA A 119 -16.51 6.05 28.92
N TYR A 120 -15.87 7.07 28.33
CA TYR A 120 -15.18 8.16 29.01
C TYR A 120 -15.69 9.49 28.46
N GLY A 121 -15.74 10.51 29.29
CA GLY A 121 -16.01 11.87 28.86
C GLY A 121 -15.63 12.88 29.93
N MET A 122 -15.76 14.16 29.61
CA MET A 122 -15.46 15.25 30.53
C MET A 122 -16.46 16.38 30.36
N VAL A 123 -16.62 17.16 31.41
CA VAL A 123 -17.35 18.43 31.42
C VAL A 123 -16.37 19.54 31.80
N PRO A 124 -16.30 20.66 31.05
CA PRO A 124 -15.42 21.78 31.36
C PRO A 124 -16.02 22.71 32.44
N VAL A 125 -16.60 22.11 33.48
CA VAL A 125 -17.24 22.79 34.63
C VAL A 125 -17.02 21.92 35.87
N ALA A 126 -16.55 22.50 36.97
CA ALA A 126 -16.30 21.80 38.22
C ALA A 126 -16.33 22.74 39.45
N GLY A 127 -15.34 22.64 40.34
CA GLY A 127 -15.29 23.35 41.61
C GLY A 127 -14.98 24.85 41.51
N ASP A 128 -14.34 25.30 40.42
CA ASP A 128 -13.94 26.69 40.21
C ASP A 128 -15.17 27.58 39.99
N GLU A 129 -16.20 27.11 39.30
CA GLU A 129 -17.47 27.83 39.14
C GLU A 129 -18.16 28.12 40.48
N LEU A 130 -18.00 27.21 41.44
CA LEU A 130 -18.50 27.42 42.80
C LEU A 130 -17.64 28.43 43.56
N THR A 131 -16.33 28.40 43.35
CA THR A 131 -15.41 29.40 43.93
C THR A 131 -15.70 30.79 43.38
N GLU A 132 -15.92 30.93 42.07
CA GLU A 132 -16.29 32.19 41.43
C GLU A 132 -17.62 32.73 41.95
N ALA A 133 -18.64 31.88 42.09
CA ALA A 133 -19.92 32.28 42.67
C ALA A 133 -19.78 32.76 44.14
N ILE A 134 -18.91 32.14 44.93
CA ILE A 134 -18.61 32.59 46.30
C ILE A 134 -17.84 33.91 46.29
N ALA A 135 -16.89 34.08 45.36
CA ALA A 135 -16.13 35.32 45.22
C ALA A 135 -17.06 36.51 44.93
N GLU A 136 -18.03 36.33 44.04
CA GLU A 136 -19.06 37.33 43.75
C GLU A 136 -19.99 37.58 44.94
N ALA A 137 -20.47 36.52 45.60
CA ALA A 137 -21.41 36.65 46.71
C ALA A 137 -20.80 37.31 47.96
N CYS A 138 -19.55 37.00 48.27
CA CYS A 138 -18.85 37.52 49.45
C CYS A 138 -17.95 38.73 49.15
N LEU A 139 -17.80 39.12 47.88
CA LEU A 139 -16.87 40.16 47.43
C LEU A 139 -15.44 39.91 47.93
N VAL A 140 -14.95 38.69 47.75
CA VAL A 140 -13.59 38.26 48.11
C VAL A 140 -12.79 37.91 46.85
N ASP A 141 -11.48 37.82 46.96
CA ASP A 141 -10.67 37.25 45.88
C ASP A 141 -10.85 35.73 45.76
N PHE A 142 -10.35 35.14 44.69
CA PHE A 142 -10.52 33.70 44.43
C PHE A 142 -9.96 32.83 45.57
N ALA A 143 -8.82 33.23 46.16
CA ALA A 143 -8.20 32.51 47.26
C ALA A 143 -9.06 32.56 48.54
N GLY A 144 -9.61 33.73 48.86
CA GLY A 144 -10.57 33.91 49.95
C GLY A 144 -11.85 33.10 49.71
N ALA A 145 -12.38 33.11 48.49
CA ALA A 145 -13.55 32.33 48.12
C ALA A 145 -13.31 30.82 48.28
N GLU A 146 -12.15 30.32 47.88
CA GLU A 146 -11.79 28.90 48.07
C GLU A 146 -11.69 28.54 49.56
N ALA A 147 -11.13 29.44 50.38
CA ALA A 147 -11.08 29.26 51.83
C ALA A 147 -12.47 29.24 52.48
N ILE A 148 -13.41 30.04 51.98
CA ILE A 148 -14.82 30.02 52.38
C ILE A 148 -15.48 28.71 51.92
N LYS A 149 -15.28 28.30 50.66
CA LYS A 149 -15.85 27.08 50.07
C LYS A 149 -15.52 25.84 50.89
N ARG A 150 -14.25 25.70 51.31
CA ARG A 150 -13.78 24.57 52.12
C ARG A 150 -14.42 24.50 53.52
N GLN A 151 -14.91 25.63 54.04
CA GLN A 151 -15.61 25.69 55.34
C GLN A 151 -17.09 25.29 55.25
N LEU A 152 -17.69 25.27 54.06
CA LEU A 152 -19.11 24.89 53.86
C LEU A 152 -19.43 23.50 54.42
N GLY A 153 -18.48 22.57 54.43
CA GLY A 153 -18.68 21.22 54.97
C GLY A 153 -18.58 21.11 56.50
N THR A 154 -18.06 22.12 57.20
CA THR A 154 -17.67 22.01 58.62
C THR A 154 -18.18 23.13 59.53
N SER A 155 -18.50 24.30 58.98
CA SER A 155 -18.83 25.51 59.77
C SER A 155 -20.22 26.04 59.39
N GLU A 156 -21.05 26.36 60.39
CA GLU A 156 -22.39 26.92 60.17
C GLU A 156 -22.33 28.43 59.88
N GLU A 157 -21.37 29.12 60.45
CA GLU A 157 -21.05 30.53 60.20
C GLU A 157 -19.61 30.63 59.73
N ILE A 158 -19.40 31.38 58.65
CA ILE A 158 -18.09 31.50 57.99
C ILE A 158 -17.69 32.97 58.02
N ALA A 159 -16.62 33.26 58.76
CA ALA A 159 -16.02 34.59 58.80
C ALA A 159 -15.09 34.78 57.60
N TYR A 160 -15.10 35.98 57.02
CA TYR A 160 -14.26 36.35 55.89
C TYR A 160 -13.90 37.84 55.95
N THR A 161 -13.01 38.27 55.06
CA THR A 161 -12.65 39.67 54.85
C THR A 161 -12.81 39.98 53.38
N ASP A 162 -13.63 40.98 53.05
CA ASP A 162 -13.89 41.38 51.66
C ASP A 162 -12.66 42.03 51.01
N VAL A 163 -12.73 42.28 49.70
CA VAL A 163 -11.65 42.95 48.93
C VAL A 163 -11.33 44.37 49.40
N LEU A 164 -12.18 44.99 50.23
CA LEU A 164 -11.96 46.31 50.83
C LEU A 164 -11.37 46.22 52.25
N GLY A 165 -11.17 45.02 52.78
CA GLY A 165 -10.65 44.80 54.12
C GLY A 165 -11.70 44.81 55.23
N ASN A 166 -13.00 44.81 54.89
CA ASN A 166 -14.06 44.79 55.89
C ASN A 166 -14.30 43.34 56.36
N PRO A 167 -14.41 43.11 57.68
CA PRO A 167 -14.81 41.80 58.20
C PRO A 167 -16.28 41.54 57.91
N GLY A 168 -16.60 40.32 57.48
CA GLY A 168 -17.95 39.83 57.24
C GLY A 168 -18.14 38.42 57.80
N THR A 169 -19.39 38.05 58.02
CA THR A 169 -19.80 36.68 58.37
C THR A 169 -20.99 36.31 57.52
N VAL A 170 -20.99 35.09 56.97
CA VAL A 170 -22.13 34.53 56.21
C VAL A 170 -22.54 33.19 56.81
N ARG A 171 -23.84 32.94 56.90
CA ARG A 171 -24.35 31.63 57.32
C ARG A 171 -24.24 30.64 56.15
N ARG A 172 -23.97 29.38 56.45
CA ARG A 172 -23.83 28.31 55.45
C ARG A 172 -25.05 28.22 54.54
N ASP A 173 -26.25 28.23 55.10
CA ASP A 173 -27.50 28.12 54.32
C ASP A 173 -27.71 29.33 53.38
N GLU A 174 -27.35 30.53 53.84
CA GLU A 174 -27.42 31.76 53.04
C GLU A 174 -26.42 31.72 51.87
N LEU A 175 -25.19 31.26 52.14
CA LEU A 175 -24.19 31.09 51.10
C LEU A 175 -24.57 29.99 50.11
N LEU A 176 -25.09 28.85 50.58
CA LEU A 176 -25.59 27.77 49.72
C LEU A 176 -26.74 28.24 48.82
N ALA A 177 -27.63 29.09 49.32
CA ALA A 177 -28.68 29.71 48.52
C ALA A 177 -28.09 30.69 47.49
N ALA A 178 -27.06 31.47 47.85
CA ALA A 178 -26.41 32.40 46.93
C ALA A 178 -25.71 31.67 45.76
N ILE A 179 -25.09 30.51 46.02
CA ILE A 179 -24.39 29.72 45.00
C ILE A 179 -25.27 28.65 44.33
N GLU A 180 -26.56 28.57 44.69
CA GLU A 180 -27.48 27.56 44.17
C GLU A 180 -27.54 27.51 42.63
N PRO A 181 -27.55 28.64 41.89
CA PRO A 181 -27.53 28.61 40.43
C PRO A 181 -26.29 27.88 39.86
N ALA A 182 -25.11 28.14 40.44
CA ALA A 182 -23.86 27.50 40.02
C ALA A 182 -23.85 26.01 40.38
N LEU A 183 -24.33 25.64 41.57
CA LEU A 183 -24.50 24.24 41.99
C LEU A 183 -25.43 23.47 41.06
N ASN A 184 -26.57 24.06 40.70
CA ASN A 184 -27.54 23.44 39.80
C ASN A 184 -26.98 23.25 38.40
N ARG A 185 -26.25 24.25 37.88
CA ARG A 185 -25.60 24.17 36.58
C ARG A 185 -24.56 23.04 36.56
N LEU A 186 -23.67 22.99 37.54
CA LEU A 186 -22.67 21.92 37.65
C LEU A 186 -23.34 20.53 37.70
N ALA A 187 -24.35 20.36 38.55
CA ALA A 187 -25.08 19.10 38.66
C ALA A 187 -25.78 18.70 37.36
N GLU A 188 -26.33 19.67 36.63
CA GLU A 188 -27.02 19.45 35.36
C GLU A 188 -26.07 19.04 34.24
N GLU A 189 -24.93 19.73 34.11
CA GLU A 189 -23.90 19.41 33.11
C GLU A 189 -23.32 18.01 33.35
N VAL A 190 -22.98 17.67 34.60
CA VAL A 190 -22.50 16.34 34.99
C VAL A 190 -23.56 15.27 34.70
N ALA A 191 -24.81 15.49 35.11
CA ALA A 191 -25.90 14.53 34.88
C ALA A 191 -26.21 14.35 33.39
N GLY A 192 -26.17 15.44 32.61
CA GLY A 192 -26.33 15.44 31.16
C GLY A 192 -25.24 14.63 30.47
N ALA A 193 -23.98 14.86 30.83
CA ALA A 193 -22.85 14.11 30.29
C ALA A 193 -22.94 12.62 30.63
N ILE A 194 -23.28 12.25 31.87
CA ILE A 194 -23.51 10.85 32.26
C ILE A 194 -24.60 10.21 31.39
N LYS A 195 -25.75 10.88 31.21
CA LYS A 195 -26.85 10.35 30.39
C LYS A 195 -26.42 10.13 28.94
N THR A 196 -25.69 11.08 28.36
CA THR A 196 -25.17 10.98 27.00
C THR A 196 -24.19 9.80 26.86
N LEU A 197 -23.22 9.67 27.76
CA LEU A 197 -22.20 8.63 27.71
C LEU A 197 -22.77 7.22 27.96
N ASN A 198 -23.73 7.10 28.88
CA ASN A 198 -24.27 5.81 29.29
C ASN A 198 -25.48 5.37 28.43
N GLY A 199 -26.13 6.29 27.73
CA GLY A 199 -27.42 6.09 27.08
C GLY A 199 -28.62 6.17 28.05
N GLY A 200 -28.45 6.86 29.19
CA GLY A 200 -29.45 7.00 30.25
C GLY A 200 -28.85 7.08 31.66
N PRO A 201 -29.67 7.16 32.73
CA PRO A 201 -29.15 7.19 34.09
C PRO A 201 -28.51 5.83 34.48
N PRO A 202 -27.35 5.84 35.15
CA PRO A 202 -26.71 4.61 35.66
C PRO A 202 -27.46 4.07 36.89
N ARG A 203 -27.08 2.88 37.39
CA ARG A 203 -27.64 2.37 38.65
C ARG A 203 -27.13 3.12 39.87
N SER A 204 -25.91 3.65 39.83
CA SER A 204 -25.30 4.40 40.92
C SER A 204 -24.17 5.28 40.38
N VAL A 205 -23.89 6.37 41.09
CA VAL A 205 -22.82 7.31 40.77
C VAL A 205 -21.88 7.42 41.97
N LEU A 206 -20.58 7.25 41.71
CA LEU A 206 -19.51 7.45 42.68
C LEU A 206 -18.81 8.77 42.34
N CYS A 207 -18.92 9.76 43.22
CA CYS A 207 -18.21 11.03 43.07
C CYS A 207 -16.87 10.99 43.80
N VAL A 208 -15.81 11.44 43.13
CA VAL A 208 -14.47 11.63 43.68
C VAL A 208 -14.00 13.05 43.36
N GLY A 209 -12.79 13.41 43.76
CA GLY A 209 -12.25 14.76 43.56
C GLY A 209 -12.68 15.73 44.65
N GLY A 210 -11.95 16.83 44.79
CA GLY A 210 -12.17 17.81 45.85
C GLY A 210 -13.53 18.51 45.75
N GLY A 211 -13.99 18.81 44.52
CA GLY A 211 -15.20 19.56 44.25
C GLY A 211 -16.48 18.83 44.67
N CYS A 212 -16.47 17.49 44.74
CA CYS A 212 -17.64 16.72 45.15
C CYS A 212 -18.03 16.90 46.63
N GLN A 213 -17.15 17.51 47.44
CA GLN A 213 -17.36 17.74 48.87
C GLN A 213 -18.27 18.93 49.17
N VAL A 214 -18.63 19.74 48.18
CA VAL A 214 -19.57 20.85 48.39
C VAL A 214 -20.94 20.28 48.80
N PRO A 215 -21.52 20.74 49.93
CA PRO A 215 -22.80 20.24 50.40
C PRO A 215 -23.89 20.32 49.33
N SER A 216 -24.80 19.34 49.33
CA SER A 216 -25.93 19.19 48.39
C SER A 216 -25.59 18.81 46.94
N LEU A 217 -24.33 18.89 46.50
CA LEU A 217 -23.99 18.62 45.10
C LEU A 217 -24.36 17.21 44.64
N THR A 218 -24.03 16.17 45.42
CA THR A 218 -24.39 14.78 45.11
C THR A 218 -25.90 14.55 45.09
N ALA A 219 -26.64 15.21 45.98
CA ALA A 219 -28.11 15.14 46.00
C ALA A 219 -28.72 15.78 44.75
N ARG A 220 -28.19 16.92 44.30
CA ARG A 220 -28.62 17.57 43.05
C ARG A 220 -28.29 16.74 41.81
N ILE A 221 -27.11 16.11 41.78
CA ILE A 221 -26.76 15.15 40.70
C ILE A 221 -27.78 13.99 40.69
N ALA A 222 -28.14 13.45 41.86
CA ALA A 222 -29.14 12.39 41.97
C ALA A 222 -30.51 12.83 41.43
N GLU A 223 -30.96 14.03 41.81
CA GLU A 223 -32.21 14.62 41.31
C GLU A 223 -32.20 14.76 39.78
N LYS A 224 -31.15 15.36 39.22
CA LYS A 224 -31.01 15.56 37.76
C LYS A 224 -30.93 14.24 37.00
N LEU A 225 -30.42 13.18 37.62
CA LEU A 225 -30.41 11.82 37.05
C LEU A 225 -31.71 11.04 37.30
N GLY A 226 -32.62 11.52 38.15
CA GLY A 226 -33.81 10.77 38.57
C GLY A 226 -33.48 9.56 39.45
N LEU A 227 -32.39 9.62 40.21
CA LEU A 227 -31.93 8.56 41.09
C LEU A 227 -32.26 8.87 42.56
N PRO A 228 -32.56 7.86 43.39
CA PRO A 228 -32.60 8.04 44.84
C PRO A 228 -31.27 8.60 45.36
N PRO A 229 -31.25 9.59 46.27
CA PRO A 229 -30.02 10.20 46.77
C PRO A 229 -28.98 9.22 47.32
N ARG A 230 -29.42 8.10 47.92
CA ARG A 230 -28.53 7.04 48.42
C ARG A 230 -27.70 6.30 47.35
N LEU A 231 -28.04 6.48 46.07
CA LEU A 231 -27.34 5.88 44.93
C LEU A 231 -26.35 6.86 44.27
N VAL A 232 -26.17 8.05 44.83
CA VAL A 232 -25.12 8.99 44.41
C VAL A 232 -24.32 9.36 45.66
N GLY A 233 -23.06 8.96 45.71
CA GLY A 233 -22.27 9.05 46.93
C GLY A 233 -20.81 9.42 46.67
N ILE A 234 -20.20 10.04 47.66
CA ILE A 234 -18.77 10.34 47.64
C ILE A 234 -17.99 9.07 47.95
N LYS A 235 -17.02 8.76 47.09
CA LYS A 235 -16.08 7.67 47.28
C LYS A 235 -14.77 8.25 47.82
N ASP A 236 -14.47 7.90 49.06
CA ASP A 236 -13.33 8.44 49.78
C ASP A 236 -12.09 7.55 49.60
N ARG A 237 -10.87 8.13 49.59
CA ARG A 237 -9.62 7.36 49.48
C ARG A 237 -9.48 6.34 50.62
N ARG A 238 -9.98 6.64 51.82
CA ARG A 238 -9.99 5.70 52.96
C ARG A 238 -10.80 4.43 52.70
N MET A 239 -11.68 4.45 51.71
CA MET A 239 -12.50 3.30 51.31
C MET A 239 -11.84 2.44 50.22
N ILE A 240 -10.64 2.80 49.76
CA ILE A 240 -9.86 1.99 48.83
C ILE A 240 -9.26 0.82 49.60
N LYS A 241 -9.50 -0.40 49.11
CA LYS A 241 -8.99 -1.63 49.72
C LYS A 241 -7.48 -1.75 49.48
N ASP A 242 -6.80 -2.44 50.39
CA ASP A 242 -5.36 -2.77 50.29
C ASP A 242 -4.44 -1.54 50.20
N LEU A 243 -4.92 -0.38 50.64
CA LEU A 243 -4.16 0.85 50.74
C LEU A 243 -3.67 1.05 52.18
N VAL A 244 -2.35 1.16 52.36
CA VAL A 244 -1.74 1.56 53.63
C VAL A 244 -1.55 3.08 53.61
N PRO A 245 -2.35 3.87 54.36
CA PRO A 245 -2.19 5.31 54.39
C PRO A 245 -0.93 5.71 55.16
N PRO A 246 -0.28 6.82 54.79
CA PRO A 246 0.79 7.39 55.62
C PRO A 246 0.24 7.86 56.97
N ALA A 247 1.11 7.95 57.98
CA ALA A 247 0.71 8.35 59.34
C ALA A 247 0.03 9.73 59.42
N ASN A 248 0.37 10.64 58.51
CA ASN A 248 -0.29 11.93 58.34
C ASN A 248 -0.77 12.07 56.89
N ASP A 249 -1.93 11.47 56.59
CA ASP A 249 -2.50 11.49 55.25
C ASP A 249 -3.25 12.79 54.97
N ALA A 250 -2.53 13.76 54.40
CA ALA A 250 -3.07 15.08 54.06
C ALA A 250 -4.13 15.05 52.94
N ALA A 251 -4.24 13.94 52.20
CA ALA A 251 -5.21 13.76 51.11
C ALA A 251 -6.01 12.48 51.35
N ALA A 252 -6.51 12.32 52.57
CA ALA A 252 -7.29 11.15 52.97
C ALA A 252 -8.70 11.16 52.36
N GLY A 253 -9.20 12.28 51.87
CA GLY A 253 -10.56 12.43 51.34
C GLY A 253 -10.73 11.96 49.88
N PRO A 254 -11.85 12.32 49.23
CA PRO A 254 -12.09 12.02 47.81
C PRO A 254 -11.07 12.65 46.87
N GLU A 255 -10.43 13.77 47.26
CA GLU A 255 -9.34 14.41 46.50
C GLU A 255 -8.10 13.51 46.33
N GLY A 256 -7.91 12.53 47.22
CA GLY A 256 -6.79 11.62 47.16
C GLY A 256 -7.01 10.37 46.31
N VAL A 257 -8.23 10.13 45.82
CA VAL A 257 -8.56 8.90 45.08
C VAL A 257 -7.79 8.84 43.76
N THR A 258 -7.82 9.92 42.98
CA THR A 258 -7.14 9.99 41.67
C THR A 258 -5.63 9.89 41.82
N VAL A 259 -5.06 10.48 42.88
CA VAL A 259 -3.63 10.36 43.21
C VAL A 259 -3.22 8.89 43.44
N VAL A 260 -3.99 8.15 44.25
CA VAL A 260 -3.75 6.71 44.47
C VAL A 260 -3.99 5.91 43.19
N GLY A 261 -4.99 6.29 42.39
CA GLY A 261 -5.25 5.73 41.07
C GLY A 261 -4.02 5.83 40.15
N ILE A 262 -3.43 7.02 40.04
CA ILE A 262 -2.26 7.27 39.19
C ILE A 262 -1.09 6.41 39.65
N ALA A 263 -0.84 6.36 40.96
CA ALA A 263 0.22 5.52 41.53
C ALA A 263 -0.01 4.03 41.27
N THR A 264 -1.26 3.55 41.39
CA THR A 264 -1.65 2.17 41.15
C THR A 264 -1.47 1.80 39.68
N VAL A 265 -1.91 2.67 38.76
CA VAL A 265 -1.72 2.46 37.32
C VAL A 265 -0.23 2.45 36.97
N ALA A 266 0.57 3.37 37.50
CA ALA A 266 2.02 3.37 37.30
C ALA A 266 2.71 2.11 37.85
N PHE A 267 2.23 1.58 38.97
CA PHE A 267 2.74 0.33 39.53
C PHE A 267 2.37 -0.89 38.68
N LYS A 268 1.10 -1.00 38.24
CA LYS A 268 0.61 -2.11 37.41
C LYS A 268 1.17 -2.08 35.98
N LYS A 269 1.38 -0.88 35.43
CA LYS A 269 1.85 -0.64 34.06
C LYS A 269 3.31 -0.18 34.00
N ARG A 270 4.18 -0.70 34.90
CA ARG A 270 5.63 -0.44 34.82
C ARG A 270 6.15 -0.80 33.43
N GLY A 271 6.72 0.19 32.73
CA GLY A 271 7.21 0.05 31.35
C GLY A 271 6.49 0.93 30.32
N TYR A 272 5.29 1.43 30.64
CA TYR A 272 4.56 2.38 29.79
C TYR A 272 5.15 3.79 29.96
N THR A 273 6.18 4.11 29.19
CA THR A 273 7.07 5.29 29.38
C THR A 273 7.24 6.07 28.08
N PHE A 274 7.92 7.22 28.09
CA PHE A 274 8.38 7.82 26.84
C PHE A 274 9.79 7.35 26.51
N VAL A 275 10.03 7.04 25.25
CA VAL A 275 11.29 6.54 24.72
C VAL A 275 11.75 7.51 23.63
N ASN A 276 12.95 8.03 23.78
CA ASN A 276 13.65 8.85 22.81
C ASN A 276 14.39 7.92 21.86
N VAL A 277 14.13 8.02 20.56
CA VAL A 277 14.78 7.21 19.53
C VAL A 277 15.24 8.12 18.40
N THR A 278 16.34 7.78 17.74
CA THR A 278 16.81 8.53 16.57
C THR A 278 16.58 7.69 15.32
N VAL A 279 15.74 8.14 14.39
CA VAL A 279 15.48 7.44 13.12
C VAL A 279 16.14 8.21 11.98
N ASN A 280 17.09 7.60 11.27
CA ASN A 280 17.83 8.22 10.16
C ASN A 280 18.43 9.60 10.50
N GLY A 281 18.91 9.76 11.73
CA GLY A 281 19.52 11.01 12.24
C GLY A 281 18.53 12.02 12.83
N THR A 282 17.22 11.78 12.72
CA THR A 282 16.19 12.65 13.30
C THR A 282 15.72 12.09 14.64
N PRO A 283 15.77 12.84 15.75
CA PRO A 283 15.27 12.39 17.04
C PRO A 283 13.74 12.43 17.08
N TYR A 284 13.15 11.38 17.65
CA TYR A 284 11.72 11.23 17.91
C TYR A 284 11.52 10.87 19.37
N ARG A 285 10.48 11.43 20.00
CA ARG A 285 10.05 11.03 21.33
C ARG A 285 8.73 10.30 21.20
N LEU A 286 8.71 9.02 21.56
CA LEU A 286 7.58 8.13 21.34
C LEU A 286 6.99 7.71 22.69
N PHE A 287 5.66 7.68 22.79
CA PHE A 287 5.02 7.06 23.94
C PHE A 287 5.09 5.54 23.77
N ASN A 288 5.89 4.89 24.61
CA ASN A 288 5.96 3.46 24.72
C ASN A 288 4.78 2.94 25.54
N SER A 289 3.74 2.46 24.86
CA SER A 289 2.60 1.79 25.50
C SER A 289 2.81 0.27 25.66
N GLY A 290 4.07 -0.19 25.75
CA GLY A 290 4.42 -1.60 25.90
C GLY A 290 5.88 -1.91 25.52
N GLN A 291 6.07 -2.69 24.45
CA GLN A 291 7.37 -2.88 23.79
C GLN A 291 7.32 -2.20 22.42
N LEU A 292 7.95 -1.04 22.29
CA LEU A 292 8.16 -0.41 20.98
C LEU A 292 9.03 -1.31 20.11
N THR A 293 8.65 -1.41 18.84
CA THR A 293 9.44 -2.09 17.81
C THR A 293 9.94 -1.09 16.77
N VAL A 294 10.89 -1.52 15.95
CA VAL A 294 11.34 -0.73 14.79
C VAL A 294 10.16 -0.32 13.90
N ALA A 295 9.19 -1.22 13.66
CA ALA A 295 8.02 -0.91 12.85
C ALA A 295 7.21 0.27 13.41
N ASP A 296 7.05 0.32 14.73
CA ASP A 296 6.34 1.40 15.41
C ASP A 296 7.09 2.71 15.19
N CYS A 297 8.40 2.72 15.44
CA CYS A 297 9.25 3.89 15.27
C CYS A 297 9.23 4.42 13.82
N LEU A 298 9.31 3.53 12.83
CA LEU A 298 9.23 3.91 11.41
C LEU A 298 7.85 4.45 11.03
N SER A 299 6.79 3.90 11.61
CA SER A 299 5.43 4.40 11.40
C SER A 299 5.24 5.82 11.95
N PHE A 300 5.88 6.16 13.07
CA PHE A 300 5.87 7.51 13.63
C PHE A 300 6.75 8.49 12.84
N ALA A 301 7.84 8.02 12.25
CA ALA A 301 8.72 8.80 11.38
C ALA A 301 8.13 9.05 9.96
N ASP A 302 6.87 8.68 9.72
CA ASP A 302 6.18 8.69 8.42
C ASP A 302 6.98 7.99 7.30
N PHE A 303 7.75 6.97 7.66
CA PHE A 303 8.54 6.20 6.72
C PHE A 303 7.62 5.36 5.82
N SER A 304 7.75 5.51 4.50
CA SER A 304 6.90 4.80 3.55
C SER A 304 7.21 3.30 3.53
N PRO A 305 6.24 2.39 3.82
CA PRO A 305 6.47 0.95 3.77
C PRO A 305 6.92 0.44 2.40
N ARG A 306 6.62 1.18 1.33
CA ARG A 306 7.05 0.85 -0.04
C ARG A 306 8.58 0.91 -0.21
N LEU A 307 9.27 1.64 0.66
CA LEU A 307 10.73 1.71 0.68
C LEU A 307 11.37 0.52 1.38
N LEU A 308 10.59 -0.35 2.04
CA LEU A 308 11.11 -1.56 2.69
C LEU A 308 11.12 -2.77 1.75
N LEU A 309 10.24 -2.75 0.74
CA LEU A 309 10.01 -3.87 -0.16
C LEU A 309 10.62 -3.58 -1.53
N PRO A 310 11.61 -4.37 -1.96
CA PRO A 310 12.14 -4.25 -3.30
C PRO A 310 11.17 -4.88 -4.30
N ARG A 311 11.23 -4.40 -5.54
CA ARG A 311 10.64 -5.11 -6.69
C ARG A 311 11.75 -5.86 -7.42
N ASN A 312 11.46 -7.08 -7.85
CA ASN A 312 12.34 -7.78 -8.78
C ASN A 312 12.18 -7.17 -10.18
N GLY A 313 13.27 -7.16 -10.93
CA GLY A 313 13.22 -6.83 -12.36
C GLY A 313 12.36 -7.83 -13.10
N ARG A 314 11.66 -7.38 -14.14
CA ARG A 314 10.87 -8.25 -15.00
C ARG A 314 11.79 -9.15 -15.83
N ASP A 315 11.43 -10.42 -15.93
CA ASP A 315 12.04 -11.36 -16.86
C ASP A 315 11.65 -10.98 -18.30
N LEU A 316 12.60 -11.11 -19.22
CA LEU A 316 12.39 -10.96 -20.65
C LEU A 316 12.17 -12.35 -21.25
N ARG A 317 10.99 -12.56 -21.85
CA ARG A 317 10.65 -13.80 -22.57
C ARG A 317 10.50 -13.47 -24.04
N PHE A 318 11.13 -14.26 -24.91
CA PHE A 318 11.05 -14.09 -26.36
C PHE A 318 11.26 -15.46 -27.02
N SER A 319 11.02 -15.57 -28.33
CA SER A 319 11.27 -16.79 -29.10
C SER A 319 12.59 -16.67 -29.85
N LEU A 320 13.49 -17.64 -29.68
CA LEU A 320 14.72 -17.79 -30.47
C LEU A 320 14.60 -19.06 -31.33
N ASN A 321 14.58 -18.91 -32.65
CA ASN A 321 14.47 -20.05 -33.60
C ASN A 321 13.30 -21.01 -33.27
N GLY A 322 12.19 -20.46 -32.78
CA GLY A 322 11.00 -21.21 -32.39
C GLY A 322 11.02 -21.80 -30.97
N GLN A 323 12.10 -21.63 -30.20
CA GLN A 323 12.20 -22.04 -28.80
C GLN A 323 12.04 -20.83 -27.86
N THR A 324 11.28 -21.00 -26.78
CA THR A 324 11.10 -19.93 -25.79
C THR A 324 12.37 -19.73 -24.98
N GLU A 325 12.93 -18.53 -25.06
CA GLU A 325 14.07 -18.08 -24.27
C GLU A 325 13.61 -17.15 -23.15
N VAL A 326 14.26 -17.26 -21.99
CA VAL A 326 13.94 -16.46 -20.80
C VAL A 326 15.22 -15.88 -20.20
N ARG A 327 15.36 -14.55 -20.33
CA ARG A 327 16.38 -13.77 -19.61
C ARG A 327 15.81 -13.30 -18.29
N ARG A 328 16.45 -13.69 -17.18
CA ARG A 328 16.01 -13.32 -15.83
C ARG A 328 16.34 -11.88 -15.49
N GLY A 329 15.38 -11.18 -14.89
CA GLY A 329 15.62 -9.85 -14.31
C GLY A 329 16.49 -9.95 -13.06
N GLU A 330 17.10 -8.83 -12.66
CA GLU A 330 17.86 -8.81 -11.41
C GLU A 330 16.92 -8.92 -10.20
N LEU A 331 17.37 -9.60 -9.15
CA LEU A 331 16.66 -9.64 -7.88
C LEU A 331 16.80 -8.30 -7.17
N GLY A 332 15.71 -7.80 -6.60
CA GLY A 332 15.77 -6.61 -5.78
C GLY A 332 16.36 -6.89 -4.40
N ARG A 333 17.02 -5.89 -3.81
CA ARG A 333 17.64 -5.99 -2.48
C ARG A 333 16.73 -5.39 -1.42
N ALA A 334 16.41 -6.18 -0.39
CA ALA A 334 15.60 -5.70 0.72
C ALA A 334 16.24 -4.51 1.44
N ALA A 335 15.42 -3.70 2.09
CA ALA A 335 15.90 -2.62 2.96
C ALA A 335 16.75 -3.21 4.09
N ALA A 336 17.85 -2.54 4.42
CA ALA A 336 18.67 -2.89 5.57
C ALA A 336 18.23 -2.04 6.75
N ILE A 337 17.98 -2.69 7.89
CA ILE A 337 17.59 -2.05 9.13
C ILE A 337 18.67 -2.35 10.15
N THR A 338 19.15 -1.33 10.85
CA THR A 338 20.02 -1.50 12.01
C THR A 338 19.50 -0.72 13.21
N VAL A 339 19.72 -1.27 14.41
CA VAL A 339 19.49 -0.61 15.70
C VAL A 339 20.83 -0.55 16.41
N ASN A 340 21.30 0.65 16.74
CA ASN A 340 22.62 0.90 17.33
C ASN A 340 23.77 0.25 16.53
N GLY A 341 23.65 0.25 15.20
CA GLY A 341 24.61 -0.35 14.27
C GLY A 341 24.54 -1.87 14.14
N GLN A 342 23.68 -2.56 14.90
CA GLN A 342 23.47 -4.00 14.79
C GLN A 342 22.33 -4.34 13.82
N PRO A 343 22.46 -5.38 12.98
CA PRO A 343 21.37 -5.83 12.11
C PRO A 343 20.08 -6.08 12.88
N ALA A 344 18.98 -5.53 12.39
CA ALA A 344 17.67 -5.59 13.02
C ALA A 344 16.57 -5.85 11.98
N HIS A 345 15.36 -6.07 12.46
CA HIS A 345 14.17 -6.27 11.64
C HIS A 345 12.99 -5.47 12.22
N LEU A 346 11.88 -5.40 11.49
CA LEU A 346 10.71 -4.61 11.89
C LEU A 346 10.16 -4.93 13.29
N ARG A 347 10.30 -6.17 13.76
CA ARG A 347 9.82 -6.61 15.08
C ARG A 347 10.88 -6.49 16.18
N THR A 348 12.05 -5.91 15.89
CA THR A 348 13.14 -5.77 16.87
C THR A 348 12.66 -4.77 17.93
N PRO A 349 12.71 -5.13 19.24
CA PRO A 349 12.39 -4.21 20.31
C PRO A 349 13.34 -3.01 20.32
N VAL A 350 12.83 -1.84 20.70
CA VAL A 350 13.57 -0.57 20.74
C VAL A 350 13.50 -0.01 22.15
N ALA A 351 14.65 0.40 22.68
CA ALA A 351 14.82 0.99 24.00
C ALA A 351 15.09 2.51 23.92
N ASP A 352 15.09 3.16 25.09
CA ASP A 352 15.35 4.61 25.19
C ASP A 352 16.81 4.91 24.82
N GLY A 353 17.00 5.92 23.97
CA GLY A 353 18.27 6.31 23.40
C GLY A 353 18.65 5.57 22.10
N ASP A 354 17.88 4.58 21.65
CA ASP A 354 18.25 3.77 20.49
C ASP A 354 18.29 4.58 19.19
N THR A 355 19.27 4.26 18.34
CA THR A 355 19.41 4.82 16.99
C THR A 355 19.05 3.78 15.95
N ILE A 356 18.01 4.05 15.16
CA ILE A 356 17.52 3.23 14.07
C ILE A 356 17.99 3.84 12.74
N LEU A 357 18.70 3.06 11.95
CA LEU A 357 19.06 3.42 10.57
C LEU A 357 18.37 2.46 9.61
N VAL A 358 17.64 3.03 8.64
CA VAL A 358 16.98 2.30 7.57
C VAL A 358 17.53 2.75 6.23
N GLU A 359 18.25 1.84 5.58
CA GLU A 359 18.64 1.97 4.19
C GLU A 359 17.51 1.43 3.30
N PRO A 360 16.92 2.25 2.42
CA PRO A 360 15.82 1.82 1.56
C PRO A 360 16.16 0.60 0.68
N ALA A 361 15.13 -0.18 0.36
CA ALA A 361 15.20 -1.28 -0.57
C ALA A 361 15.59 -0.78 -1.97
N GLN A 362 16.32 -1.62 -2.71
CA GLN A 362 16.75 -1.36 -4.08
C GLN A 362 16.00 -2.29 -5.02
N ASN A 363 15.34 -1.72 -6.04
CA ASN A 363 14.66 -2.54 -7.05
C ASN A 363 15.70 -3.21 -7.95
N GLY A 364 15.40 -4.45 -8.35
CA GLY A 364 16.12 -5.11 -9.43
C GLY A 364 15.84 -4.46 -10.77
N ARG A 365 16.80 -4.53 -11.68
CA ARG A 365 16.67 -4.03 -13.05
C ARG A 365 15.98 -5.08 -13.92
N ASP A 366 15.08 -4.60 -14.78
CA ASP A 366 14.44 -5.44 -15.81
C ASP A 366 15.50 -6.08 -16.71
N ALA A 367 15.26 -7.33 -17.11
CA ALA A 367 16.13 -8.03 -18.04
C ALA A 367 16.14 -7.31 -19.39
N ARG A 368 17.33 -7.17 -19.97
CA ARG A 368 17.52 -6.64 -21.31
C ARG A 368 18.38 -7.60 -22.11
N ALA A 369 18.08 -7.73 -23.38
CA ALA A 369 18.88 -8.52 -24.31
C ALA A 369 18.88 -7.85 -25.69
N PHE A 370 19.95 -8.05 -26.42
CA PHE A 370 20.16 -7.54 -27.76
C PHE A 370 20.44 -8.70 -28.71
N VAL A 371 20.20 -8.52 -30.00
CA VAL A 371 20.44 -9.55 -31.02
C VAL A 371 21.87 -10.10 -30.96
N ARG A 372 22.87 -9.22 -30.74
CA ARG A 372 24.29 -9.60 -30.57
C ARG A 372 24.55 -10.61 -29.45
N ASP A 373 23.70 -10.65 -28.43
CA ASP A 373 23.88 -11.55 -27.29
C ASP A 373 23.65 -13.03 -27.68
N TYR A 374 23.04 -13.26 -28.85
CA TYR A 374 22.70 -14.58 -29.38
C TYR A 374 23.41 -14.92 -30.70
N LEU A 375 24.31 -14.04 -31.18
CA LEU A 375 25.12 -14.31 -32.37
C LEU A 375 26.27 -15.27 -32.05
N PRO A 376 26.67 -16.14 -33.00
CA PRO A 376 27.83 -17.00 -32.83
C PRO A 376 29.12 -16.18 -32.66
N PRO A 377 30.06 -16.64 -31.82
CA PRO A 377 31.34 -15.97 -31.64
C PRO A 377 32.13 -15.95 -32.95
N GLY A 378 32.50 -14.75 -33.42
CA GLY A 378 33.24 -14.55 -34.67
C GLY A 378 32.44 -13.95 -35.84
N GLY A 379 31.12 -13.75 -35.68
CA GLY A 379 30.31 -12.92 -36.59
C GLY A 379 29.93 -13.55 -37.93
N GLY A 380 30.32 -14.80 -38.20
CA GLY A 380 30.01 -15.50 -39.45
C GLY A 380 31.07 -16.53 -39.85
N ILE A 381 30.89 -17.13 -41.03
CA ILE A 381 31.90 -18.00 -41.65
C ILE A 381 32.70 -17.21 -42.70
N LYS A 382 33.98 -17.54 -42.85
CA LYS A 382 34.89 -16.96 -43.83
C LYS A 382 35.07 -17.95 -44.98
N ILE A 383 34.73 -17.55 -46.19
CA ILE A 383 34.93 -18.35 -47.40
C ILE A 383 35.79 -17.59 -48.41
N PHE A 384 36.30 -18.26 -49.43
CA PHE A 384 37.02 -17.65 -50.55
C PHE A 384 36.24 -17.90 -51.83
N LEU A 385 35.75 -16.86 -52.50
CA LEU A 385 35.12 -16.98 -53.82
C LEU A 385 36.09 -16.43 -54.88
N ASP A 386 36.59 -17.27 -55.78
CA ASP A 386 37.62 -16.92 -56.77
C ASP A 386 38.79 -16.13 -56.15
N ASP A 387 39.35 -16.69 -55.06
CA ASP A 387 40.44 -16.12 -54.23
C ASP A 387 40.10 -14.83 -53.45
N ARG A 388 38.86 -14.32 -53.52
CA ARG A 388 38.38 -13.20 -52.69
C ARG A 388 37.80 -13.70 -51.36
N LEU A 389 38.39 -13.27 -50.24
CA LEU A 389 37.85 -13.54 -48.90
C LEU A 389 36.49 -12.85 -48.70
N LEU A 390 35.47 -13.62 -48.33
CA LEU A 390 34.14 -13.16 -47.98
C LEU A 390 33.78 -13.60 -46.56
N VAL A 391 33.24 -12.66 -45.77
CA VAL A 391 32.65 -12.94 -44.46
C VAL A 391 31.14 -13.03 -44.62
N LEU A 392 30.60 -14.22 -44.35
CA LEU A 392 29.20 -14.52 -44.45
C LEU A 392 28.58 -14.47 -43.04
N GLU A 393 27.96 -13.33 -42.74
CA GLU A 393 27.30 -13.08 -41.46
C GLU A 393 26.00 -13.88 -41.33
N PRO A 394 25.58 -14.29 -40.12
CA PRO A 394 24.28 -14.92 -39.91
C PRO A 394 23.13 -14.01 -40.37
N VAL A 395 22.12 -14.59 -41.00
CA VAL A 395 20.91 -13.85 -41.35
C VAL A 395 20.03 -13.79 -40.11
N CYS A 396 19.77 -12.58 -39.61
CA CYS A 396 18.99 -12.34 -38.40
C CYS A 396 17.73 -11.55 -38.72
N THR A 397 16.59 -12.05 -38.29
CA THR A 397 15.32 -11.31 -38.32
C THR A 397 14.71 -11.23 -36.92
N LEU A 398 14.11 -10.09 -36.62
CA LEU A 398 13.33 -9.84 -35.42
C LEU A 398 11.92 -9.49 -35.88
N ASN A 399 10.93 -10.31 -35.50
CA ASN A 399 9.54 -10.18 -35.95
C ASN A 399 9.45 -10.09 -37.49
N ASP A 400 10.12 -11.03 -38.18
CA ASP A 400 10.19 -11.15 -39.64
C ASP A 400 10.86 -9.98 -40.40
N ALA A 401 11.36 -8.96 -39.70
CA ALA A 401 12.14 -7.87 -40.29
C ALA A 401 13.66 -8.09 -40.08
N PRO A 402 14.53 -7.70 -41.03
CA PRO A 402 15.99 -7.74 -40.83
C PRO A 402 16.41 -6.97 -39.57
N ALA A 403 17.20 -7.60 -38.71
CA ALA A 403 17.59 -7.04 -37.42
C ALA A 403 19.10 -6.84 -37.31
N ALA A 404 19.50 -5.65 -36.86
CA ALA A 404 20.90 -5.33 -36.58
C ALA A 404 21.35 -5.94 -35.23
N PRO A 405 22.65 -6.22 -35.03
CA PRO A 405 23.17 -6.79 -33.79
C PRO A 405 22.87 -5.96 -32.53
N ASP A 406 22.72 -4.64 -32.67
CA ASP A 406 22.41 -3.72 -31.59
C ASP A 406 20.90 -3.49 -31.35
N ALA A 407 20.04 -4.14 -32.13
CA ALA A 407 18.60 -4.11 -31.89
C ALA A 407 18.27 -4.77 -30.53
N GLU A 408 17.46 -4.08 -29.74
CA GLU A 408 16.95 -4.57 -28.45
C GLU A 408 15.78 -5.52 -28.66
N ILE A 409 15.81 -6.64 -27.94
CA ILE A 409 14.77 -7.67 -27.97
C ILE A 409 13.75 -7.34 -26.87
N HIS A 410 12.48 -7.25 -27.25
CA HIS A 410 11.37 -7.00 -26.35
C HIS A 410 10.62 -8.30 -26.02
N ALA A 411 9.71 -8.21 -25.05
CA ALA A 411 8.92 -9.35 -24.65
C ALA A 411 8.04 -9.83 -25.81
N ASP A 412 7.95 -11.15 -25.96
CA ASP A 412 7.20 -11.86 -26.99
C ASP A 412 7.72 -11.65 -28.43
N ASP A 413 8.89 -11.03 -28.60
CA ASP A 413 9.54 -10.94 -29.91
C ASP A 413 9.95 -12.32 -30.44
N HIS A 414 9.97 -12.43 -31.77
CA HIS A 414 10.44 -13.59 -32.50
C HIS A 414 11.78 -13.29 -33.15
N LEU A 415 12.87 -13.71 -32.50
CA LEU A 415 14.22 -13.65 -33.04
C LEU A 415 14.52 -14.94 -33.81
N TRP A 416 14.82 -14.80 -35.10
CA TRP A 416 15.30 -15.89 -35.94
C TRP A 416 16.74 -15.61 -36.36
N ILE A 417 17.64 -16.56 -36.11
CA ILE A 417 19.04 -16.50 -36.49
C ILE A 417 19.34 -17.74 -37.32
N ASP A 418 19.56 -17.54 -38.62
CA ASP A 418 20.01 -18.58 -39.52
C ASP A 418 21.51 -18.42 -39.80
N THR A 419 22.30 -19.31 -39.21
CA THR A 419 23.75 -19.39 -39.44
C THR A 419 24.10 -20.22 -40.67
N ARG A 420 23.12 -20.89 -41.31
CA ARG A 420 23.37 -21.78 -42.45
C ARG A 420 23.41 -20.98 -43.73
N TRP A 421 24.61 -20.95 -44.33
CA TRP A 421 24.83 -20.46 -45.68
C TRP A 421 24.82 -21.62 -46.66
N THR A 422 24.05 -21.49 -47.74
CA THR A 422 24.07 -22.43 -48.85
C THR A 422 24.63 -21.76 -50.09
N VAL A 423 25.07 -22.56 -51.06
CA VAL A 423 25.49 -22.07 -52.38
C VAL A 423 24.41 -21.19 -53.02
N GLU A 424 23.15 -21.57 -52.91
CA GLU A 424 22.01 -20.80 -53.41
C GLU A 424 21.88 -19.43 -52.72
N LYS A 425 21.99 -19.38 -51.39
CA LYS A 425 21.92 -18.12 -50.63
C LYS A 425 23.09 -17.20 -50.98
N LEU A 426 24.29 -17.76 -51.11
CA LEU A 426 25.47 -17.01 -51.55
C LEU A 426 25.29 -16.48 -52.97
N ALA A 427 24.77 -17.31 -53.88
CA ALA A 427 24.54 -16.93 -55.27
C ALA A 427 23.55 -15.77 -55.41
N ARG A 428 22.45 -15.79 -54.64
CA ARG A 428 21.50 -14.65 -54.58
C ARG A 428 22.15 -13.38 -54.06
N ARG A 429 23.01 -13.48 -53.03
CA ARG A 429 23.72 -12.33 -52.44
C ARG A 429 24.73 -11.71 -53.40
N GLU A 430 25.54 -12.54 -54.05
CA GLU A 430 26.63 -12.07 -54.94
C GLU A 430 26.18 -11.92 -56.41
N GLY A 431 24.91 -12.18 -56.72
CA GLY A 431 24.36 -12.04 -58.07
C GLY A 431 24.81 -13.11 -59.06
N ILE A 432 25.13 -14.32 -58.59
CA ILE A 432 25.61 -15.43 -59.41
C ILE A 432 24.41 -16.16 -60.05
N ASP A 433 24.39 -16.21 -61.38
CA ASP A 433 23.40 -16.98 -62.14
C ASP A 433 23.78 -18.46 -62.18
N LEU A 434 23.17 -19.26 -61.29
CA LEU A 434 23.41 -20.69 -61.17
C LEU A 434 22.97 -21.50 -62.41
N ALA A 435 22.26 -20.91 -63.38
CA ALA A 435 21.99 -21.55 -64.67
C ALA A 435 23.21 -21.47 -65.61
N ARG A 436 24.04 -20.44 -65.45
CA ARG A 436 25.22 -20.16 -66.29
C ARG A 436 26.55 -20.54 -65.63
N TRP A 437 26.56 -20.70 -64.31
CA TRP A 437 27.75 -20.97 -63.53
C TRP A 437 27.53 -22.14 -62.59
N GLN A 438 28.39 -23.16 -62.69
CA GLN A 438 28.50 -24.24 -61.70
C GLN A 438 29.49 -23.83 -60.61
N VAL A 439 29.06 -23.98 -59.36
CA VAL A 439 29.90 -23.68 -58.18
C VAL A 439 30.66 -24.93 -57.78
N LEU A 440 31.97 -24.83 -57.69
CA LEU A 440 32.83 -25.89 -57.14
C LEU A 440 33.24 -25.50 -55.73
N ALA A 441 32.89 -26.30 -54.73
CA ALA A 441 33.41 -26.16 -53.37
C ALA A 441 34.62 -27.07 -53.18
N ASN A 442 35.75 -26.47 -52.80
CA ASN A 442 37.04 -27.13 -52.62
C ASN A 442 37.44 -28.01 -53.83
N GLY A 443 37.13 -27.54 -55.04
CA GLY A 443 37.42 -28.22 -56.30
C GLY A 443 36.39 -29.27 -56.75
N THR A 444 35.29 -29.47 -56.01
CA THR A 444 34.23 -30.44 -56.37
C THR A 444 32.92 -29.72 -56.68
N PRO A 445 32.22 -30.05 -57.79
CA PRO A 445 30.90 -29.48 -58.08
C PRO A 445 29.91 -29.79 -56.96
N VAL A 446 29.21 -28.76 -56.48
CA VAL A 446 28.21 -28.89 -55.42
C VAL A 446 26.83 -28.38 -55.87
N PRO A 447 25.74 -28.99 -55.39
CA PRO A 447 24.40 -28.54 -55.71
C PRO A 447 24.06 -27.22 -54.98
N PRO A 448 23.04 -26.46 -55.44
CA PRO A 448 22.66 -25.17 -54.84
C PRO A 448 22.31 -25.23 -53.34
N ASP A 449 21.80 -26.36 -52.85
CA ASP A 449 21.44 -26.58 -51.44
C ASP A 449 22.64 -26.98 -50.56
N HIS A 450 23.85 -27.12 -51.13
CA HIS A 450 25.06 -27.46 -50.38
C HIS A 450 25.38 -26.40 -49.32
N HIS A 451 25.66 -26.85 -48.09
CA HIS A 451 25.99 -25.99 -46.96
C HIS A 451 27.47 -25.60 -46.98
N LEU A 452 27.74 -24.31 -46.81
CA LEU A 452 29.09 -23.75 -46.76
C LEU A 452 29.67 -23.84 -45.34
N ALA A 453 30.95 -24.16 -45.25
CA ALA A 453 31.73 -24.22 -44.02
C ALA A 453 32.80 -23.12 -43.97
N ASP A 454 33.27 -22.81 -42.76
CA ASP A 454 34.39 -21.88 -42.56
C ASP A 454 35.66 -22.42 -43.23
N GLY A 455 36.28 -21.58 -44.06
CA GLY A 455 37.47 -21.89 -44.85
C GLY A 455 37.20 -22.42 -46.26
N ASP A 456 35.94 -22.61 -46.67
CA ASP A 456 35.62 -23.14 -48.00
C ASP A 456 36.14 -22.26 -49.13
N LYS A 457 36.71 -22.91 -50.15
CA LYS A 457 37.16 -22.26 -51.40
C LYS A 457 36.18 -22.59 -52.52
N LEU A 458 35.46 -21.58 -52.97
CA LEU A 458 34.49 -21.65 -54.04
C LEU A 458 35.06 -21.09 -55.34
N THR A 459 34.86 -21.82 -56.43
CA THR A 459 35.27 -21.39 -57.79
C THR A 459 34.07 -21.46 -58.72
N LEU A 460 33.89 -20.43 -59.55
CA LEU A 460 32.84 -20.39 -60.56
C LEU A 460 33.36 -20.93 -61.89
N VAL A 461 32.71 -21.96 -62.41
CA VAL A 461 33.02 -22.54 -63.73
C VAL A 461 31.81 -22.40 -64.63
N ALA A 462 32.00 -21.86 -65.83
CA ALA A 462 30.91 -21.70 -66.80
C ALA A 462 30.32 -23.07 -67.16
N THR A 463 29.00 -23.22 -67.04
CA THR A 463 28.31 -24.43 -67.48
C THR A 463 28.26 -24.45 -69.00
N GLU A 464 29.00 -25.35 -69.65
CA GLU A 464 28.79 -25.63 -71.07
C GLU A 464 27.41 -26.26 -71.26
N THR A 465 26.41 -25.43 -71.60
CA THR A 465 25.10 -25.91 -72.02
C THR A 465 25.20 -26.66 -73.34
N LYS A 466 25.24 -27.99 -73.29
CA LYS A 466 24.82 -28.84 -74.42
C LYS A 466 23.33 -28.62 -74.65
N HIS A 467 22.98 -27.81 -75.64
CA HIS A 467 21.64 -27.82 -76.22
C HIS A 467 21.32 -29.23 -76.76
N PRO A 468 20.23 -29.89 -76.33
CA PRO A 468 19.73 -31.05 -77.05
C PRO A 468 19.10 -30.57 -78.36
N ALA A 469 19.44 -31.26 -79.46
CA ALA A 469 19.00 -30.97 -80.81
C ALA A 469 17.45 -31.00 -80.93
N ARG A 470 16.85 -29.89 -81.38
CA ARG A 470 15.43 -29.82 -81.77
C ARG A 470 15.25 -30.36 -83.19
N GLN A 471 14.37 -31.34 -83.36
CA GLN A 471 13.78 -31.68 -84.65
C GLN A 471 12.65 -30.69 -84.96
N ARG A 472 12.67 -30.09 -86.16
CA ARG A 472 11.60 -29.24 -86.69
C ARG A 472 10.36 -30.08 -87.00
N GLY A 473 9.23 -29.72 -86.42
CA GLY A 473 7.89 -30.04 -86.93
C GLY A 473 7.25 -28.74 -87.40
N ASP A 474 6.41 -28.83 -88.44
CA ASP A 474 5.67 -27.70 -89.00
C ASP A 474 4.76 -27.10 -87.90
N GLY A 475 4.89 -25.80 -87.64
CA GLY A 475 4.11 -25.10 -86.62
C GLY A 475 2.63 -24.99 -86.99
N ILE A 476 1.78 -24.77 -85.99
CA ILE A 476 0.35 -24.48 -86.18
C ILE A 476 0.08 -22.98 -85.98
N THR A 477 -0.96 -22.45 -86.61
CA THR A 477 -1.44 -21.08 -86.42
C THR A 477 -2.74 -21.09 -85.62
N VAL A 478 -2.79 -20.38 -84.49
CA VAL A 478 -3.99 -20.21 -83.66
C VAL A 478 -4.38 -18.73 -83.58
N MET A 479 -5.64 -18.43 -83.28
CA MET A 479 -6.16 -17.07 -83.14
C MET A 479 -6.36 -16.73 -81.67
N VAL A 480 -5.56 -15.83 -81.11
CA VAL A 480 -5.66 -15.41 -79.70
C VAL A 480 -6.24 -13.99 -79.65
N ASN A 481 -7.43 -13.84 -79.07
CA ASN A 481 -8.16 -12.56 -79.00
C ASN A 481 -8.23 -11.81 -80.35
N GLY A 482 -8.39 -12.55 -81.46
CA GLY A 482 -8.47 -12.00 -82.81
C GLY A 482 -7.12 -11.74 -83.49
N THR A 483 -5.99 -12.07 -82.86
CA THR A 483 -4.64 -11.95 -83.46
C THR A 483 -4.07 -13.32 -83.82
N PRO A 484 -3.57 -13.54 -85.05
CA PRO A 484 -2.93 -14.81 -85.42
C PRO A 484 -1.57 -14.97 -84.75
N VAL A 485 -1.36 -16.14 -84.12
CA VAL A 485 -0.12 -16.52 -83.42
C VAL A 485 0.36 -17.85 -84.00
N VAL A 486 1.60 -17.88 -84.50
CA VAL A 486 2.22 -19.09 -85.07
C VAL A 486 3.05 -19.78 -84.00
N LEU A 487 2.64 -20.99 -83.62
CA LEU A 487 3.29 -21.83 -82.63
C LEU A 487 4.24 -22.80 -83.34
N GLU A 488 5.48 -22.35 -83.55
CA GLU A 488 6.54 -23.18 -84.15
C GLU A 488 7.34 -23.94 -83.10
N GLY A 489 7.66 -25.22 -83.38
CA GLY A 489 8.59 -26.01 -82.56
C GLY A 489 7.95 -26.92 -81.51
N PHE A 490 6.62 -27.08 -81.51
CA PHE A 490 5.89 -28.03 -80.67
C PHE A 490 5.27 -29.13 -81.52
N ARG A 491 5.42 -30.41 -81.12
CA ARG A 491 4.80 -31.55 -81.83
C ARG A 491 3.29 -31.66 -81.53
N GLU A 492 2.89 -31.25 -80.33
CA GLU A 492 1.51 -31.25 -79.82
C GLU A 492 1.38 -30.04 -78.86
N PRO A 493 1.24 -28.81 -79.39
CA PRO A 493 1.15 -27.63 -78.55
C PRO A 493 -0.11 -27.69 -77.66
N ILE A 494 0.02 -27.22 -76.43
CA ILE A 494 -1.09 -27.06 -75.47
C ILE A 494 -1.35 -25.59 -75.19
N LEU A 495 -2.49 -25.26 -74.58
CA LEU A 495 -2.92 -23.89 -74.36
C LEU A 495 -1.90 -23.02 -73.61
N LEU A 496 -1.15 -23.59 -72.64
CA LEU A 496 -0.10 -22.88 -71.91
C LEU A 496 1.06 -22.41 -72.82
N ASP A 497 1.33 -23.09 -73.94
CA ASP A 497 2.48 -22.78 -74.79
C ASP A 497 2.36 -21.42 -75.48
N ILE A 498 1.14 -20.89 -75.60
CA ILE A 498 0.85 -19.60 -76.24
C ILE A 498 1.47 -18.44 -75.49
N PHE A 499 1.60 -18.53 -74.16
CA PHE A 499 2.20 -17.47 -73.35
C PHE A 499 3.68 -17.23 -73.66
N ASN A 500 4.33 -18.14 -74.39
CA ASN A 500 5.68 -17.92 -74.91
C ASN A 500 5.73 -17.01 -76.15
N PHE A 501 4.59 -16.79 -76.82
CA PHE A 501 4.51 -16.11 -78.13
C PHE A 501 3.62 -14.86 -78.14
N ILE A 502 2.99 -14.53 -77.01
CA ILE A 502 2.22 -13.28 -76.85
C ILE A 502 2.90 -12.38 -75.83
N ASP A 503 2.95 -11.07 -76.11
CA ASP A 503 3.49 -10.08 -75.18
C ASP A 503 2.56 -9.93 -73.96
N CYS A 504 3.12 -10.20 -72.80
CA CYS A 504 2.37 -10.43 -71.57
C CYS A 504 2.24 -9.17 -70.70
N GLU A 505 1.63 -8.10 -71.23
CA GLU A 505 1.11 -7.00 -70.39
C GLU A 505 -0.16 -7.40 -69.60
N LEU A 506 -0.69 -8.61 -69.88
CA LEU A 506 -1.90 -9.16 -69.29
C LEU A 506 -1.77 -9.55 -67.80
N PHE A 507 -0.56 -9.72 -67.25
CA PHE A 507 -0.34 -10.11 -65.84
C PHE A 507 -0.33 -8.95 -64.84
N GLN A 508 -0.52 -7.70 -65.29
CA GLN A 508 -0.59 -6.53 -64.41
C GLN A 508 -1.99 -6.25 -63.84
N ARG A 509 -3.02 -7.03 -64.21
CA ARG A 509 -4.39 -6.88 -63.69
C ARG A 509 -4.70 -7.93 -62.62
N GLN A 510 -5.24 -7.51 -61.47
CA GLN A 510 -5.71 -8.40 -60.41
C GLN A 510 -7.07 -9.04 -60.81
N GLY A 511 -7.13 -10.38 -60.91
CA GLY A 511 -8.34 -11.17 -61.19
C GLY A 511 -8.00 -12.61 -61.62
N SER A 512 -8.97 -13.54 -61.60
CA SER A 512 -8.78 -14.89 -62.17
C SER A 512 -9.06 -14.88 -63.69
N PRO A 513 -8.14 -15.33 -64.55
CA PRO A 513 -8.37 -15.34 -65.99
C PRO A 513 -9.39 -16.42 -66.37
N LYS A 514 -10.37 -16.05 -67.20
CA LYS A 514 -11.28 -16.98 -67.90
C LYS A 514 -10.77 -17.20 -69.32
N ILE A 515 -10.48 -18.46 -69.62
CA ILE A 515 -9.95 -18.91 -70.90
C ILE A 515 -11.00 -19.74 -71.61
N ARG A 516 -11.28 -19.40 -72.88
CA ARG A 516 -12.11 -20.22 -73.76
C ARG A 516 -11.34 -20.65 -74.98
N LEU A 517 -11.42 -21.94 -75.31
CA LEU A 517 -10.93 -22.53 -76.56
C LEU A 517 -12.14 -22.91 -77.40
N ASN A 518 -12.24 -22.33 -78.60
CA ASN A 518 -13.35 -22.51 -79.54
C ASN A 518 -14.74 -22.29 -78.88
N GLY A 519 -14.84 -21.30 -77.99
CA GLY A 519 -16.07 -20.91 -77.30
C GLY A 519 -16.43 -21.71 -76.04
N GLN A 520 -15.64 -22.72 -75.65
CA GLN A 520 -15.85 -23.51 -74.43
C GLN A 520 -14.78 -23.19 -73.37
N ASN A 521 -15.10 -23.31 -72.09
CA ASN A 521 -14.10 -23.15 -71.02
C ASN A 521 -12.97 -24.17 -71.18
N ALA A 522 -11.73 -23.70 -71.12
CA ALA A 522 -10.54 -24.51 -71.39
C ALA A 522 -9.58 -24.53 -70.18
N ALA A 523 -8.86 -25.63 -70.02
CA ALA A 523 -7.76 -25.78 -69.07
C ALA A 523 -6.41 -25.47 -69.74
N TYR A 524 -5.41 -25.09 -68.94
CA TYR A 524 -4.06 -24.77 -69.43
C TYR A 524 -3.35 -25.93 -70.15
N THR A 525 -3.79 -27.16 -69.89
CA THR A 525 -3.21 -28.39 -70.46
C THR A 525 -3.94 -28.89 -71.70
N ASP A 526 -4.98 -28.19 -72.17
CA ASP A 526 -5.77 -28.64 -73.32
C ASP A 526 -4.94 -28.55 -74.63
N PRO A 527 -4.99 -29.58 -75.49
CA PRO A 527 -4.22 -29.61 -76.74
C PRO A 527 -4.79 -28.65 -77.79
N LEU A 528 -3.90 -28.02 -78.55
CA LEU A 528 -4.21 -27.06 -79.60
C LEU A 528 -4.08 -27.68 -80.99
N LYS A 529 -4.92 -27.21 -81.91
CA LYS A 529 -4.92 -27.57 -83.33
C LYS A 529 -4.82 -26.31 -84.20
N ASP A 530 -4.32 -26.51 -85.42
CA ASP A 530 -4.26 -25.45 -86.42
C ASP A 530 -5.65 -24.86 -86.68
N GLY A 531 -5.76 -23.53 -86.57
CA GLY A 531 -7.00 -22.78 -86.71
C GLY A 531 -7.82 -22.56 -85.42
N ASP A 532 -7.37 -23.06 -84.26
CA ASP A 532 -8.10 -22.88 -83.00
C ASP A 532 -8.22 -21.41 -82.59
N VAL A 533 -9.36 -21.03 -81.99
CA VAL A 533 -9.66 -19.68 -81.51
C VAL A 533 -9.66 -19.65 -79.99
N ILE A 534 -8.91 -18.74 -79.40
CA ILE A 534 -8.71 -18.62 -77.96
C ILE A 534 -9.09 -17.22 -77.49
N GLU A 535 -9.98 -17.18 -76.52
CA GLU A 535 -10.44 -15.95 -75.87
C GLU A 535 -9.93 -15.90 -74.43
N LEU A 536 -9.18 -14.85 -74.11
CA LEU A 536 -8.63 -14.57 -72.79
C LEU A 536 -9.32 -13.34 -72.20
N THR A 537 -10.03 -13.52 -71.08
CA THR A 537 -10.75 -12.44 -70.36
C THR A 537 -10.42 -12.46 -68.86
N TRP A 538 -10.56 -11.33 -68.17
CA TRP A 538 -10.30 -11.19 -66.73
C TRP A 538 -11.58 -10.76 -66.02
N GLU A 539 -11.92 -11.39 -64.88
CA GLU A 539 -12.99 -10.92 -63.98
C GLU A 539 -12.39 -9.99 -62.91
N GLU A 540 -12.95 -8.79 -62.76
CA GLU A 540 -12.58 -7.87 -61.67
C GLU A 540 -13.14 -8.36 -60.32
N PRO A 541 -12.37 -8.35 -59.22
CA PRO A 541 -12.85 -8.79 -57.91
C PRO A 541 -13.86 -7.79 -57.31
N GLY A 542 -15.07 -8.27 -57.02
CA GLY A 542 -16.12 -7.52 -56.33
C GLY A 542 -15.75 -7.14 -54.89
N VAL A 543 -16.09 -5.92 -54.49
CA VAL A 543 -15.93 -5.40 -53.12
C VAL A 543 -17.09 -5.92 -52.26
N GLU A 544 -16.85 -6.90 -51.40
CA GLU A 544 -17.76 -7.25 -50.30
C GLU A 544 -17.01 -7.57 -49.00
N GLY A 545 -17.33 -6.79 -47.94
CA GLY A 545 -17.46 -7.29 -46.58
C GLY A 545 -16.22 -7.32 -45.67
N LEU A 546 -15.83 -6.16 -45.14
CA LEU A 546 -15.21 -6.11 -43.80
C LEU A 546 -16.35 -6.04 -42.77
N ALA A 547 -16.57 -7.15 -42.06
CA ALA A 547 -17.23 -7.19 -40.76
C ALA A 547 -16.18 -7.49 -39.68
#